data_AF-A0A3B5MDN8-F1
#
_entry.id   AF-A0A3B5MDN8-F1
#
_cell.length_a   1.000
_cell.length_b   1.000
_cell.length_c   1.000
_cell.angle_alpha   90.00
_cell.angle_beta   90.00
_cell.angle_gamma   90.00
#
_symmetry.space_group_name_H-M   'P 1'
#
loop_
_entity.id
_entity.type
_entity.pdbx_description
1 polymer ?
#
loop_
_entity_poly.entity_id
_entity_poly.type
_entity_poly.pdbx_seq_one_letter_code
_entity_poly.pdbx_strand_id
1 'polypeptide(L)'
;MVCSCAFPGCANRANSWSPYRFHRIPLADLHLRMLWLSVLGMDVNTPPAALKHLRSLPKKIVVCANHFTTDCFENYRQYTAGFALRLRLKKGSVPTIRFKFEDDGDVSTA
;
A
#
# COMPACT_ATOMS: atom_id res chain seq x y z
N MET A 1 7.94 -10.31 13.16
CA MET A 1 7.90 -10.68 11.72
C MET A 1 7.71 -9.42 10.89
N VAL A 2 8.76 -8.97 10.20
CA VAL A 2 8.74 -7.76 9.38
C VAL A 2 8.24 -8.12 7.98
N CYS A 3 7.21 -7.44 7.49
CA CYS A 3 6.70 -7.64 6.12
C CYS A 3 7.21 -6.52 5.23
N SER A 4 7.91 -6.85 4.15
CA SER A 4 8.31 -5.85 3.16
C SER A 4 7.12 -5.41 2.31
N CYS A 5 7.17 -4.18 1.80
CA CYS A 5 6.23 -3.74 0.79
C CYS A 5 6.37 -4.62 -0.46
N ALA A 6 5.26 -5.13 -0.96
CA ALA A 6 5.22 -5.97 -2.15
C ALA A 6 5.28 -5.18 -3.46
N PHE A 7 5.27 -3.86 -3.38
CA PHE A 7 5.34 -3.01 -4.55
C PHE A 7 6.74 -3.11 -5.19
N PRO A 8 6.84 -3.36 -6.52
CA PRO A 8 8.12 -3.57 -7.16
C PRO A 8 9.02 -2.35 -7.00
N GLY A 9 10.25 -2.56 -6.51
CA GLY A 9 11.22 -1.49 -6.25
C GLY A 9 11.04 -0.75 -4.92
N CYS A 10 10.06 -1.11 -4.09
CA CYS A 10 9.86 -0.47 -2.79
C CYS A 10 10.68 -1.15 -1.67
N ALA A 11 11.49 -0.37 -0.95
CA ALA A 11 12.27 -0.86 0.18
C ALA A 11 11.54 -0.72 1.55
N ASN A 12 10.33 -0.17 1.59
CA ASN A 12 9.60 0.08 2.82
C ASN A 12 9.23 -1.21 3.55
N ARG A 13 9.37 -1.22 4.88
CA ARG A 13 9.15 -2.39 5.73
C ARG A 13 8.11 -2.11 6.80
N ALA A 14 7.17 -3.03 7.00
CA ALA A 14 6.18 -2.96 8.07
C ALA A 14 6.81 -3.34 9.40
N ASN A 15 7.39 -2.33 10.07
CA ASN A 15 7.90 -2.39 11.43
C ASN A 15 7.40 -1.17 12.24
N SER A 16 7.72 -1.11 13.53
CA SER A 16 7.28 -0.03 14.43
C SER A 16 7.83 1.36 14.06
N TRP A 17 8.89 1.41 13.27
CA TRP A 17 9.60 2.64 12.89
C TRP A 17 9.20 3.15 11.51
N SER A 18 8.35 2.41 10.80
CA SER A 18 7.93 2.82 9.47
C SER A 18 7.03 4.06 9.55
N PRO A 19 7.36 5.13 8.82
CA PRO A 19 6.49 6.31 8.73
C PRO A 19 5.19 5.99 7.96
N TYR A 20 5.20 4.93 7.16
CA TYR A 20 4.07 4.53 6.35
C TYR A 20 3.20 3.46 7.01
N ARG A 21 1.89 3.57 6.77
CA ARG A 21 0.92 2.49 7.03
C ARG A 21 0.93 1.49 5.90
N PHE A 22 0.57 0.25 6.21
CA PHE A 22 0.57 -0.86 5.26
C PHE A 22 -0.83 -1.40 5.08
N HIS A 23 -1.23 -1.54 3.82
CA HIS A 23 -2.54 -2.01 3.42
C HIS A 23 -2.45 -3.39 2.79
N ARG A 24 -3.45 -4.23 3.07
CA ARG A 24 -3.54 -5.59 2.53
C ARG A 24 -4.33 -5.57 1.22
N ILE A 25 -4.04 -6.53 0.36
CA ILE A 25 -4.80 -6.75 -0.87
C ILE A 25 -6.29 -6.98 -0.54
N PRO A 26 -7.22 -6.29 -1.24
CA PRO A 26 -8.64 -6.53 -1.10
C PRO A 26 -8.99 -7.95 -1.57
N LEU A 27 -9.71 -8.70 -0.73
CA LEU A 27 -10.12 -10.07 -1.06
C LEU A 27 -11.55 -10.17 -1.60
N ALA A 28 -12.42 -9.26 -1.16
CA ALA A 28 -13.84 -9.28 -1.47
C ALA A 28 -14.13 -8.87 -2.92
N ASP A 29 -13.39 -7.89 -3.44
CA ASP A 29 -13.60 -7.33 -4.75
C ASP A 29 -12.63 -7.95 -5.77
N LEU A 30 -13.16 -8.74 -6.70
CA LEU A 30 -12.36 -9.50 -7.66
C LEU A 30 -11.60 -8.57 -8.61
N HIS A 31 -12.27 -7.54 -9.12
CA HIS A 31 -11.71 -6.64 -10.12
C HIS A 31 -10.60 -5.77 -9.51
N LEU A 32 -10.86 -5.21 -8.33
CA LEU A 32 -9.84 -4.45 -7.60
C LEU A 32 -8.64 -5.31 -7.23
N ARG A 33 -8.87 -6.58 -6.87
CA ARG A 33 -7.80 -7.52 -6.57
C ARG A 33 -6.94 -7.81 -7.79
N MET A 34 -7.54 -8.10 -8.94
CA MET A 34 -6.81 -8.32 -10.20
C MET A 34 -5.94 -7.11 -10.55
N LEU A 35 -6.46 -5.90 -10.36
CA LEU A 35 -5.72 -4.67 -10.62
C LEU A 35 -4.51 -4.51 -9.67
N TRP A 36 -4.68 -4.81 -8.39
CA TRP A 36 -3.55 -4.84 -7.44
C TRP A 36 -2.53 -5.90 -7.82
N LEU A 37 -2.94 -7.12 -8.16
CA LEU A 37 -2.03 -8.19 -8.56
C LEU A 37 -1.24 -7.80 -9.81
N SER A 38 -1.92 -7.23 -10.81
CA SER A 38 -1.29 -6.74 -12.04
C SER A 38 -0.23 -5.67 -11.77
N VAL A 39 -0.53 -4.68 -10.92
CA VAL A 39 0.45 -3.64 -10.57
C VAL A 39 1.64 -4.19 -9.81
N LEU A 40 1.40 -5.16 -8.92
CA LEU A 40 2.44 -5.80 -8.13
C LEU A 40 3.26 -6.82 -8.92
N GLY A 41 2.95 -7.04 -10.21
CA GLY A 41 3.64 -8.03 -11.05
C GLY A 41 3.37 -9.48 -10.62
N MET A 42 2.22 -9.73 -9.99
CA MET A 42 1.79 -11.05 -9.55
C MET A 42 0.76 -11.65 -10.50
N ASP A 43 0.60 -12.98 -10.43
CA ASP A 43 -0.36 -13.69 -11.26
C ASP A 43 -1.81 -13.27 -10.92
N VAL A 44 -2.52 -12.73 -11.91
CA VAL A 44 -3.90 -12.21 -11.77
C VAL A 44 -4.93 -13.33 -11.57
N ASN A 45 -4.61 -14.56 -11.95
CA ASN A 45 -5.45 -15.74 -11.77
C ASN A 45 -5.30 -16.37 -10.38
N THR A 46 -4.47 -15.79 -9.50
CA THR A 46 -4.30 -16.26 -8.13
C THR A 46 -5.66 -16.32 -7.42
N PRO A 47 -6.13 -17.51 -6.98
CA PRO A 47 -7.45 -17.65 -6.39
C PRO A 47 -7.52 -16.97 -5.02
N PRO A 48 -8.70 -16.48 -4.60
CA PRO A 48 -8.89 -15.83 -3.30
C PRO A 48 -8.48 -16.72 -2.13
N ALA A 49 -8.66 -18.04 -2.27
CA ALA A 49 -8.24 -19.03 -1.30
C ALA A 49 -6.72 -18.97 -1.07
N ALA A 50 -5.91 -18.93 -2.14
CA ALA A 50 -4.46 -18.79 -2.05
C ALA A 50 -4.06 -17.45 -1.40
N LEU A 51 -4.76 -16.36 -1.71
CA LEU A 51 -4.52 -15.05 -1.08
C LEU A 51 -4.94 -15.00 0.40
N LYS A 52 -6.00 -15.71 0.78
CA LYS A 52 -6.44 -15.88 2.17
C LYS A 52 -5.40 -16.68 2.95
N HIS A 53 -4.84 -17.73 2.35
CA HIS A 53 -3.69 -18.44 2.92
C HIS A 53 -2.47 -17.51 3.02
N LEU A 54 -2.20 -16.68 2.03
CA LEU A 54 -1.12 -15.66 2.07
C LEU A 54 -1.29 -14.62 3.19
N ARG A 55 -2.52 -14.30 3.61
CA ARG A 55 -2.75 -13.45 4.81
C ARG A 55 -2.35 -14.15 6.11
N SER A 56 -2.42 -15.49 6.13
CA SER A 56 -2.06 -16.34 7.27
C SER A 56 -0.60 -16.79 7.21
N LEU A 57 0.03 -16.73 6.03
CA LEU A 57 1.45 -17.01 5.89
C LEU A 57 2.29 -15.96 6.63
N PRO A 58 3.49 -16.35 7.07
CA PRO A 58 4.46 -15.44 7.66
C PRO A 58 4.83 -14.26 6.74
N LYS A 59 4.79 -14.45 5.42
CA LYS A 59 5.01 -13.39 4.41
C LYS A 59 3.67 -12.79 3.98
N LYS A 60 3.18 -11.81 4.74
CA LYS A 60 1.97 -11.05 4.37
C LYS A 60 2.28 -10.11 3.22
N ILE A 61 1.53 -10.23 2.12
CA ILE A 61 1.62 -9.27 1.01
C ILE A 61 0.92 -7.97 1.41
N VAL A 62 1.71 -6.92 1.55
CA VAL A 62 1.26 -5.59 1.96
C VAL A 62 1.85 -4.50 1.08
N VAL A 63 1.10 -3.42 0.88
CA VAL A 63 1.52 -2.25 0.12
C VAL A 63 1.53 -1.04 1.04
N CYS A 64 2.60 -0.25 1.03
CA CYS A 64 2.70 0.93 1.88
C CYS A 64 1.82 2.08 1.35
N ALA A 65 1.38 2.95 2.26
CA ALA A 65 0.52 4.09 1.96
C ALA A 65 1.15 5.08 0.97
N ASN A 66 2.48 5.08 0.81
CA ASN A 66 3.18 5.93 -0.15
C ASN A 66 2.81 5.63 -1.62
N HIS A 67 2.29 4.44 -1.90
CA HIS A 67 1.87 4.06 -3.24
C HIS A 67 0.45 4.55 -3.61
N PHE A 68 -0.23 5.24 -2.70
CA PHE A 68 -1.59 5.76 -2.88
C PHE A 68 -1.60 7.29 -2.79
N THR A 69 -2.46 7.93 -3.56
CA THR A 69 -2.71 9.37 -3.43
C THR A 69 -3.56 9.66 -2.18
N THR A 70 -3.56 10.91 -1.73
CA THR A 70 -4.35 11.34 -0.57
C THR A 70 -5.85 11.08 -0.76
N ASP A 71 -6.33 11.20 -1.99
CA ASP A 71 -7.73 10.97 -2.37
C ASP A 71 -8.17 9.52 -2.30
N CYS A 72 -7.23 8.56 -2.30
CA CYS A 72 -7.51 7.15 -2.11
C CYS A 72 -7.91 6.82 -0.67
N PHE A 73 -7.77 7.74 0.28
CA PHE A 73 -8.06 7.49 1.69
C PHE A 73 -9.38 8.13 2.11
N GLU A 74 -10.21 7.37 2.83
CA GLU A 74 -11.51 7.86 3.33
C GLU A 74 -11.34 8.82 4.52
N ASN A 75 -10.28 8.61 5.31
CA ASN A 75 -10.08 9.30 6.58
C ASN A 75 -8.72 10.00 6.68
N TYR A 76 -8.12 10.40 5.54
CA TYR A 76 -6.80 11.02 5.50
C TYR A 76 -6.66 12.17 6.50
N ARG A 77 -7.58 13.15 6.44
CA ARG A 77 -7.56 14.35 7.30
C ARG A 77 -7.68 14.02 8.78
N GLN A 78 -8.53 13.03 9.13
CA GLN A 78 -8.70 12.59 10.51
C GLN A 78 -7.45 11.86 11.02
N TYR A 79 -6.83 11.05 10.16
CA TYR A 79 -5.60 10.33 10.47
C TYR A 79 -4.43 11.29 10.68
N THR A 80 -4.22 12.26 9.78
CA THR A 80 -3.14 13.25 9.87
C THR A 80 -3.30 14.19 11.07
N ALA A 81 -4.54 14.48 11.46
CA ALA A 81 -4.84 15.28 12.65
C ALA A 81 -4.83 14.48 13.97
N GLY A 82 -4.49 13.19 13.94
CA GLY A 82 -4.37 12.35 15.13
C GLY A 82 -5.69 11.79 15.68
N PHE A 83 -6.82 12.08 15.04
CA PHE A 83 -8.15 11.57 15.45
C PHE A 83 -8.41 10.12 15.03
N ALA A 84 -7.59 9.54 14.15
CA ALA A 84 -7.72 8.14 13.74
C ALA A 84 -6.39 7.39 13.85
N LEU A 85 -6.42 6.22 14.49
CA LEU A 85 -5.24 5.35 14.64
C LEU A 85 -4.91 4.55 13.37
N ARG A 86 -5.89 4.34 12.50
CA ARG A 86 -5.76 3.53 11.28
C ARG A 86 -6.11 4.36 10.05
N LEU A 87 -5.20 4.39 9.08
CA LEU A 87 -5.47 4.92 7.75
C LEU A 87 -6.28 3.89 6.95
N ARG A 88 -7.40 4.32 6.34
CA ARG A 88 -8.32 3.45 5.62
C ARG A 88 -8.40 3.86 4.15
N LEU A 89 -8.36 2.87 3.26
CA LEU A 89 -8.48 3.05 1.83
C LEU A 89 -9.95 3.04 1.42
N LYS A 90 -10.34 3.99 0.57
CA LYS A 90 -11.63 3.97 -0.12
C LYS A 90 -11.74 2.70 -0.97
N LYS A 91 -12.96 2.19 -1.11
CA LYS A 91 -13.27 1.10 -2.04
C LYS A 91 -12.86 1.51 -3.46
N GLY A 92 -12.22 0.59 -4.18
CA GLY A 92 -11.72 0.84 -5.54
C GLY A 92 -10.33 1.49 -5.62
N SER A 93 -9.68 1.81 -4.50
CA SER A 93 -8.35 2.43 -4.52
C SER A 93 -7.25 1.46 -4.94
N VAL A 94 -6.37 1.91 -5.82
CA VAL A 94 -5.29 1.11 -6.44
C VAL A 94 -3.96 1.78 -6.15
N PRO A 95 -2.90 1.02 -5.81
CA PRO A 95 -1.56 1.61 -5.65
C PRO A 95 -1.01 1.96 -7.03
N THR A 96 -0.98 3.24 -7.39
CA THR A 96 -0.56 3.70 -8.73
C THR A 96 0.81 4.37 -8.74
N ILE A 97 1.28 4.86 -7.58
CA ILE A 97 2.52 5.63 -7.49
C ILE A 97 3.70 4.67 -7.44
N ARG A 98 4.57 4.69 -8.46
CA ARG A 98 5.73 3.76 -8.55
C ARG A 98 6.96 4.26 -7.81
N PHE A 99 7.23 5.54 -7.90
CA PHE A 99 8.34 6.24 -7.24
C PHE A 99 7.87 7.66 -6.97
N LYS A 100 7.96 8.12 -5.71
CA LYS A 100 8.17 9.55 -5.48
C LYS A 100 9.68 9.71 -5.42
N PHE A 101 10.27 10.22 -6.50
CA PHE A 101 11.51 10.95 -6.31
C PHE A 101 11.09 12.16 -5.48
N GLU A 102 11.47 12.18 -4.21
CA GLU A 102 11.66 13.46 -3.52
C GLU A 102 12.81 14.11 -4.27
N ASP A 103 12.46 14.95 -5.25
CA ASP A 103 13.33 15.99 -5.74
C ASP A 103 13.49 16.96 -4.57
N ASP A 104 14.56 16.77 -3.79
CA ASP A 104 15.13 17.83 -2.97
C ASP A 104 15.60 18.93 -3.93
N GLY A 105 14.64 19.72 -4.41
CA GLY A 105 14.88 20.96 -5.11
C GLY A 105 15.45 21.99 -4.14
N ASP A 106 16.72 21.80 -3.76
CA ASP A 106 17.60 22.91 -3.42
C ASP A 106 17.70 23.78 -4.68
N VAL A 107 16.82 24.78 -4.75
CA VAL A 107 17.12 25.98 -5.51
C VAL A 107 17.42 27.07 -4.49
N SER A 108 18.66 27.06 -4.01
CA SER A 108 19.33 28.31 -3.64
C SER A 108 19.10 29.32 -4.76
N THR A 109 18.36 30.39 -4.48
CA THR A 109 18.46 31.62 -5.25
C THR A 109 18.82 32.73 -4.28
N ALA A 110 19.97 33.33 -4.62
CA ALA A 110 20.66 34.42 -3.96
C ALA A 110 19.84 35.71 -3.83
#